data_AF-A0A2C6A4M7-F1
#
_entry.id   AF-A0A2C6A4M7-F1
#
_cell.length_a   1.000
_cell.length_b   1.000
_cell.length_c   1.000
_cell.angle_alpha   90.00
_cell.angle_beta   90.00
_cell.angle_gamma   90.00
#
_symmetry.space_group_name_H-M   'P 1'
#
loop_
_entity.id
_entity.type
_entity.pdbx_description
1 polymer ?
#
loop_
_entity_poly.entity_id
_entity_poly.type
_entity_poly.pdbx_seq_one_letter_code
_entity_poly.pdbx_strand_id
1 'polypeptide(L)'
;MGGVKDISILAIFCLLSCLTDLALGDNGAERELLYIVDNITPEQFKRYGWIYPPGYWPQRHESNHLVPPIDFSLYRHAYRTGNYDPNADPYISAFPTLEAALERSRRQYGSWAYIYQVHATPNFINVSATLGEYGMPDEPMAAYGPVHFSQVTGWWRVSASPRRLRPNGDFNGRLYGGLRDSGAVYQLAGFPDGHPALQRPPWVDFSHCGAPPPGLRRRRASNVADCEAARTVQLRRQAADFQWHLPCYAIDGLAVRLVMDDSYWAGTYDLVSVSLGKASKPMIMKKGPAHGDTIDKDADMPDLFGSSLVSLKDLSPALLVDTPDPYQWEGRDGWKVKELSMVAHCVGSNKKLRYQTSEMAGHWLKAWKWGPTAVWKVNIDPRKWLEVSHSAKPSPWTE
;
A
#
# COMPACT_ATOMS: atom_id res chain seq x y z
N MET A 1 71.05 -4.59 -31.42
CA MET A 1 70.37 -5.28 -30.30
C MET A 1 69.39 -4.28 -29.68
N GLY A 2 68.10 -4.63 -29.68
CA GLY A 2 66.92 -4.04 -29.01
C GLY A 2 66.84 -2.51 -28.86
N GLY A 3 65.86 -1.79 -29.40
CA GLY A 3 64.43 -2.10 -29.45
C GLY A 3 63.70 -1.39 -28.30
N VAL A 4 63.59 -0.06 -28.33
CA VAL A 4 62.64 0.66 -27.46
C VAL A 4 61.36 0.80 -28.27
N LYS A 5 60.38 -0.02 -27.89
CA LYS A 5 59.02 -0.05 -28.44
C LYS A 5 58.24 1.17 -27.96
N ASP A 6 57.43 1.67 -28.87
CA ASP A 6 56.29 2.56 -28.66
C ASP A 6 55.61 2.31 -27.31
N ILE A 7 55.69 3.30 -26.42
CA ILE A 7 54.75 3.42 -25.31
C ILE A 7 53.47 3.99 -25.91
N SER A 8 52.59 3.07 -26.26
CA SER A 8 51.31 3.29 -26.91
C SER A 8 50.50 4.41 -26.25
N ILE A 9 50.14 5.39 -27.07
CA ILE A 9 49.12 6.44 -26.83
C ILE A 9 47.77 5.85 -26.34
N LEU A 10 47.56 4.52 -26.50
CA LEU A 10 46.42 3.80 -25.93
C LEU A 10 46.36 3.77 -24.39
N ALA A 11 47.49 3.88 -23.66
CA ALA A 11 47.45 3.81 -22.20
C ALA A 11 46.89 5.10 -21.56
N ILE A 12 47.02 6.24 -22.22
CA ILE A 12 46.52 7.53 -21.74
C ILE A 12 45.02 7.69 -22.03
N PHE A 13 44.53 7.12 -23.14
CA PHE A 13 43.08 7.07 -23.40
C PHE A 13 42.33 6.13 -22.45
N CYS A 14 42.96 5.06 -21.97
CA CYS A 14 42.33 4.15 -21.00
C CYS A 14 42.22 4.76 -19.59
N LEU A 15 43.09 5.70 -19.23
CA LEU A 15 43.03 6.41 -17.95
C LEU A 15 42.07 7.61 -17.98
N LEU A 16 41.79 8.20 -19.15
CA LEU A 16 40.71 9.19 -19.29
C LEU A 16 39.32 8.57 -19.39
N SER A 17 39.18 7.32 -19.85
CA SER A 17 37.89 6.60 -19.82
C SER A 17 37.56 6.00 -18.45
N CYS A 18 38.54 5.81 -17.56
CA CYS A 18 38.29 5.30 -16.21
C CYS A 18 38.06 6.39 -15.16
N LEU A 19 38.20 7.68 -15.50
CA LEU A 19 37.95 8.80 -14.58
C LEU A 19 36.63 9.56 -14.86
N THR A 20 35.85 9.12 -15.85
CA THR A 20 34.44 9.58 -16.02
C THR A 20 33.42 8.71 -15.30
N ASP A 21 33.81 7.55 -14.76
CA ASP A 21 32.90 6.62 -14.06
C ASP A 21 32.91 6.79 -12.52
N LEU A 22 33.44 7.90 -11.99
CA LEU A 22 33.36 8.23 -10.56
C LEU A 22 32.44 9.42 -10.22
N ALA A 23 31.56 9.79 -11.15
CA ALA A 23 30.40 10.63 -10.89
C ALA A 23 29.26 10.10 -11.76
N LEU A 24 28.07 9.89 -11.16
CA LEU A 24 26.85 9.28 -11.73
C LEU A 24 26.63 7.81 -11.35
N GLY A 25 26.66 7.55 -10.04
CA GLY A 25 26.06 6.36 -9.42
C GLY A 25 24.74 6.70 -8.72
N ASP A 26 23.84 7.43 -9.38
CA ASP A 26 22.40 7.35 -9.11
C ASP A 26 21.74 7.20 -10.49
N ASN A 27 21.77 5.98 -11.03
CA ASN A 27 20.79 5.57 -12.02
C ASN A 27 19.44 5.45 -11.29
N GLY A 28 18.95 6.61 -10.84
CA GLY A 28 17.61 6.78 -10.35
C GLY A 28 16.71 6.31 -11.47
N ALA A 29 15.98 5.22 -11.22
CA ALA A 29 14.81 4.91 -12.01
C ALA A 29 14.06 6.23 -12.21
N GLU A 30 13.97 6.70 -13.46
CA GLU A 30 13.39 7.99 -13.79
C GLU A 30 12.03 8.07 -13.07
N ARG A 31 11.96 8.97 -12.08
CA ARG A 31 10.79 9.08 -11.20
C ARG A 31 9.62 9.43 -12.09
N GLU A 32 8.66 8.52 -12.14
CA GLU A 32 7.46 8.77 -12.90
C GLU A 32 6.60 9.74 -12.09
N LEU A 33 6.65 11.01 -12.46
CA LEU A 33 5.94 12.08 -11.76
C LEU A 33 4.69 12.45 -12.55
N LEU A 34 3.58 12.58 -11.83
CA LEU A 34 2.30 13.02 -12.35
C LEU A 34 1.85 14.29 -11.62
N TYR A 35 0.84 14.95 -12.18
CA TYR A 35 0.34 16.22 -11.70
C TYR A 35 -1.16 16.14 -11.46
N ILE A 36 -1.61 16.49 -10.26
CA ILE A 36 -3.03 16.54 -9.89
C ILE A 36 -3.41 17.99 -9.64
N VAL A 37 -4.56 18.40 -10.15
CA VAL A 37 -5.10 19.76 -9.97
C VAL A 37 -6.28 19.69 -9.03
N ASP A 38 -6.24 20.46 -7.95
CA ASP A 38 -7.33 20.47 -6.96
C ASP A 38 -7.40 21.84 -6.24
N ASN A 39 -8.55 22.16 -5.64
CA ASN A 39 -8.73 23.39 -4.85
C ASN A 39 -8.43 23.20 -3.35
N ILE A 40 -8.22 21.96 -2.90
CA ILE A 40 -7.72 21.66 -1.55
C ILE A 40 -6.38 22.34 -1.31
N THR A 41 -6.20 22.97 -0.15
CA THR A 41 -4.91 23.55 0.22
C THR A 41 -3.94 22.47 0.71
N PRO A 42 -2.61 22.70 0.64
CA PRO A 42 -1.63 21.75 1.15
C PRO A 42 -1.83 21.41 2.64
N GLU A 43 -2.27 22.39 3.44
CA GLU A 43 -2.56 22.20 4.86
C GLU A 43 -3.80 21.31 5.08
N GLN A 44 -4.82 21.45 4.23
CA GLN A 44 -5.99 20.58 4.24
C GLN A 44 -5.64 19.17 3.78
N PHE A 45 -4.90 19.04 2.68
CA PHE A 45 -4.47 17.75 2.16
C PHE A 45 -3.58 17.02 3.19
N LYS A 46 -2.63 17.71 3.82
CA LYS A 46 -1.84 17.16 4.93
C LYS A 46 -2.71 16.72 6.10
N ARG A 47 -3.70 17.54 6.49
CA ARG A 47 -4.61 17.23 7.60
C ARG A 47 -5.47 16.00 7.34
N TYR A 48 -6.00 15.88 6.12
CA TYR A 48 -6.86 14.75 5.75
C TYR A 48 -6.04 13.50 5.42
N GLY A 49 -4.80 13.66 4.99
CA GLY A 49 -3.92 12.59 4.51
C GLY A 49 -4.18 12.21 3.06
N TRP A 50 -5.31 12.60 2.47
CA TRP A 50 -5.76 12.12 1.16
C TRP A 50 -6.48 13.20 0.34
N ILE A 51 -6.35 13.10 -0.98
CA ILE A 51 -7.38 13.58 -1.91
C ILE A 51 -8.24 12.36 -2.26
N TYR A 52 -9.54 12.50 -2.08
CA TYR A 52 -10.51 11.48 -2.47
C TYR A 52 -11.07 11.80 -3.86
N PRO A 53 -11.29 10.79 -4.71
CA PRO A 53 -12.09 10.98 -5.93
C PRO A 53 -13.51 11.42 -5.56
N PRO A 54 -14.23 12.09 -6.48
CA PRO A 54 -15.58 12.61 -6.23
C PRO A 54 -16.58 11.57 -5.70
N GLY A 55 -16.50 10.32 -6.18
CA GLY A 55 -17.37 9.23 -5.72
C GLY A 55 -17.08 8.68 -4.34
N TYR A 56 -16.03 9.18 -3.69
CA TYR A 56 -15.71 8.89 -2.28
C TYR A 56 -16.05 10.08 -1.36
N TRP A 57 -16.53 11.20 -1.91
CA TRP A 57 -16.96 12.37 -1.13
C TRP A 57 -18.28 12.04 -0.40
N PRO A 58 -18.44 12.43 0.88
CA PRO A 58 -19.34 11.72 1.78
C PRO A 58 -20.82 11.93 1.44
N GLN A 59 -21.53 10.83 1.25
CA GLN A 59 -22.84 10.67 1.88
C GLN A 59 -22.61 10.88 3.39
N ARG A 60 -22.86 12.12 3.85
CA ARG A 60 -22.99 12.59 5.24
C ARG A 60 -22.37 11.70 6.31
N HIS A 61 -21.32 12.20 6.97
CA HIS A 61 -21.06 12.23 8.43
C HIS A 61 -21.67 11.23 9.45
N GLU A 62 -22.39 10.17 9.09
CA GLU A 62 -23.23 9.40 10.01
C GLU A 62 -23.28 7.89 9.74
N SER A 63 -22.73 7.37 8.63
CA SER A 63 -22.69 5.92 8.40
C SER A 63 -21.27 5.41 8.16
N ASN A 64 -20.88 4.48 9.05
CA ASN A 64 -19.59 3.77 9.15
C ASN A 64 -19.29 2.84 7.94
N HIS A 65 -19.75 3.17 6.74
CA HIS A 65 -19.63 2.33 5.56
C HIS A 65 -19.03 3.13 4.40
N LEU A 66 -17.73 2.89 4.14
CA LEU A 66 -17.16 3.11 2.82
C LEU A 66 -17.89 2.18 1.86
N VAL A 67 -19.02 2.62 1.29
CA VAL A 67 -19.61 1.94 0.14
C VAL A 67 -18.64 2.22 -1.01
N PRO A 68 -17.94 1.21 -1.55
CA PRO A 68 -17.06 1.45 -2.70
C PRO A 68 -17.91 2.02 -3.85
N PRO A 69 -17.37 2.95 -4.64
CA PRO A 69 -18.13 3.55 -5.72
C PRO A 69 -18.69 2.47 -6.64
N ILE A 70 -19.89 2.73 -7.16
CA ILE A 70 -20.62 1.76 -7.95
C ILE A 70 -20.10 1.75 -9.40
N ASP A 71 -19.50 2.85 -9.85
CA ASP A 71 -18.96 2.99 -11.18
C ASP A 71 -17.47 2.68 -11.21
N PHE A 72 -17.02 1.89 -12.18
CA PHE A 72 -15.60 1.55 -12.42
C PHE A 72 -15.17 1.90 -13.84
N SER A 73 -16.06 2.54 -14.61
CA SER A 73 -15.84 2.82 -16.02
C SER A 73 -14.84 3.96 -16.22
N LEU A 74 -13.63 3.61 -16.66
CA LEU A 74 -12.64 4.61 -17.04
C LEU A 74 -13.09 5.42 -18.26
N TYR A 75 -13.83 4.80 -19.19
CA TYR A 75 -14.46 5.49 -20.31
C TYR A 75 -15.45 6.56 -19.83
N ARG A 76 -16.27 6.26 -18.81
CA ARG A 76 -17.24 7.23 -18.27
C ARG A 76 -16.55 8.35 -17.51
N HIS A 77 -15.48 8.06 -16.77
CA HIS A 77 -14.62 9.08 -16.17
C HIS A 77 -14.08 10.04 -17.24
N ALA A 78 -13.46 9.49 -18.30
CA ALA A 78 -12.78 10.26 -19.34
C ALA A 78 -13.73 11.17 -20.13
N TYR A 79 -14.88 10.64 -20.56
CA TYR A 79 -15.81 11.36 -21.42
C TYR A 79 -16.88 12.15 -20.65
N ARG A 80 -17.13 11.81 -19.38
CA ARG A 80 -18.25 12.34 -18.57
C ARG A 80 -19.60 12.24 -19.30
N THR A 81 -19.81 11.17 -20.06
CA THR A 81 -20.99 10.95 -20.92
C THR A 81 -22.00 9.96 -20.34
N GLY A 82 -23.23 9.98 -20.86
CA GLY A 82 -24.30 9.06 -20.47
C GLY A 82 -24.84 9.36 -19.08
N ASN A 83 -25.10 8.33 -18.27
CA ASN A 83 -25.50 8.46 -16.87
C ASN A 83 -24.27 8.70 -15.96
N TYR A 84 -23.37 9.59 -16.34
CA TYR A 84 -22.21 9.96 -15.51
C TYR A 84 -22.70 10.60 -14.21
N ASP A 85 -22.42 9.94 -13.09
CA ASP A 85 -22.64 10.48 -11.76
C ASP A 85 -21.27 10.79 -11.13
N PRO A 86 -20.91 12.07 -10.93
CA PRO A 86 -19.67 12.41 -10.26
C PRO A 86 -19.61 11.83 -8.84
N ASN A 87 -20.74 11.58 -8.18
CA ASN A 87 -20.77 10.96 -6.85
C ASN A 87 -20.56 9.44 -6.89
N ALA A 88 -20.38 8.85 -8.07
CA ALA A 88 -20.04 7.45 -8.25
C ALA A 88 -18.66 7.26 -8.92
N ASP A 89 -17.97 8.35 -9.30
CA ASP A 89 -16.70 8.29 -10.01
C ASP A 89 -15.53 7.97 -9.05
N PRO A 90 -14.86 6.83 -9.20
CA PRO A 90 -13.78 6.41 -8.30
C PRO A 90 -12.42 6.98 -8.71
N TYR A 91 -12.33 7.80 -9.75
CA TYR A 91 -11.06 8.23 -10.33
C TYR A 91 -10.73 9.70 -10.04
N ILE A 92 -9.44 9.99 -9.85
CA ILE A 92 -8.89 11.35 -9.84
C ILE A 92 -8.10 11.54 -11.13
N SER A 93 -8.45 12.53 -11.95
CA SER A 93 -7.69 12.84 -13.16
C SER A 93 -6.28 13.33 -12.81
N ALA A 94 -5.29 12.82 -13.54
CA ALA A 94 -3.90 13.19 -13.40
C ALA A 94 -3.26 13.49 -14.77
N PHE A 95 -2.19 14.26 -14.76
CA PHE A 95 -1.55 14.76 -15.97
C PHE A 95 -0.07 14.39 -15.97
N PRO A 96 0.54 14.05 -17.12
CA PRO A 96 1.96 13.70 -17.22
C PRO A 96 2.87 14.93 -17.22
N THR A 97 2.32 16.12 -17.46
CA THR A 97 3.11 17.36 -17.52
C THR A 97 2.46 18.47 -16.69
N LEU A 98 3.30 19.35 -16.15
CA LEU A 98 2.86 20.56 -15.46
C LEU A 98 2.04 21.47 -16.39
N GLU A 99 2.39 21.51 -17.68
CA GLU A 99 1.70 22.32 -18.69
C GLU A 99 0.25 21.86 -18.88
N ALA A 100 0.03 20.55 -19.03
CA ALA A 100 -1.32 19.98 -19.14
C ALA A 100 -2.14 20.23 -17.87
N ALA A 101 -1.52 20.10 -16.69
CA ALA A 101 -2.18 20.42 -15.42
C ALA A 101 -2.54 21.91 -15.30
N LEU A 102 -1.66 22.82 -15.76
CA LEU A 102 -1.95 24.26 -15.78
C LEU A 102 -3.11 24.59 -16.72
N GLU A 103 -3.14 23.98 -17.90
CA GLU A 103 -4.24 24.15 -18.82
C GLU A 103 -5.56 23.65 -18.23
N ARG A 104 -5.56 22.46 -17.61
CA ARG A 104 -6.73 21.94 -16.88
C ARG A 104 -7.17 22.89 -15.78
N SER A 105 -6.24 23.39 -14.97
CA SER A 105 -6.54 24.34 -13.89
C SER A 105 -7.24 25.59 -14.42
N ARG A 106 -6.75 26.17 -15.52
CA ARG A 106 -7.34 27.39 -16.10
C ARG A 106 -8.79 27.16 -16.54
N ARG A 107 -9.09 25.99 -17.11
CA ARG A 107 -10.44 25.63 -17.56
C ARG A 107 -11.39 25.31 -16.39
N GLN A 108 -10.90 24.62 -15.35
CA GLN A 108 -11.74 24.05 -14.30
C GLN A 108 -11.86 24.92 -13.04
N TYR A 109 -10.77 25.56 -12.59
CA TYR A 109 -10.69 26.22 -11.29
C TYR A 109 -10.18 27.69 -11.37
N GLY A 110 -9.78 28.15 -12.55
CA GLY A 110 -9.15 29.46 -12.72
C GLY A 110 -7.83 29.56 -11.94
N SER A 111 -7.66 30.64 -11.18
CA SER A 111 -6.43 30.93 -10.42
C SER A 111 -6.42 30.39 -8.99
N TRP A 112 -7.49 29.75 -8.53
CA TRP A 112 -7.67 29.42 -7.10
C TRP A 112 -7.25 27.99 -6.73
N ALA A 113 -6.71 27.23 -7.68
CA ALA A 113 -6.27 25.85 -7.46
C ALA A 113 -4.79 25.73 -7.08
N TYR A 114 -4.46 24.53 -6.62
CA TYR A 114 -3.12 24.01 -6.44
C TYR A 114 -2.85 22.93 -7.49
N ILE A 115 -1.60 22.82 -7.90
CA ILE A 115 -1.11 21.70 -8.70
C ILE A 115 -0.14 20.92 -7.84
N TYR A 116 -0.47 19.67 -7.54
CA TYR A 116 0.34 18.76 -6.76
C TYR A 116 1.17 17.89 -7.69
N GLN A 117 2.50 17.90 -7.51
CA GLN A 117 3.37 16.90 -8.11
C GLN A 117 3.34 15.65 -7.25
N VAL A 118 2.98 14.52 -7.83
CA VAL A 118 2.82 13.24 -7.15
C VAL A 118 3.69 12.18 -7.82
N HIS A 119 4.28 11.30 -7.02
CA HIS A 119 4.99 10.14 -7.56
C HIS A 119 3.99 9.11 -8.05
N ALA A 120 4.11 8.57 -9.26
CA ALA A 120 3.22 7.53 -9.75
C ALA A 120 3.32 6.26 -8.91
N THR A 121 2.20 5.55 -8.83
CA THR A 121 2.06 4.28 -8.14
C THR A 121 1.04 3.41 -8.85
N PRO A 122 0.91 2.11 -8.54
CA PRO A 122 0.09 1.21 -9.34
C PRO A 122 -1.40 1.57 -9.42
N ASN A 123 -1.93 2.41 -8.54
CA ASN A 123 -3.31 2.92 -8.71
C ASN A 123 -3.45 3.98 -9.81
N PHE A 124 -2.37 4.50 -10.38
CA PHE A 124 -2.42 5.33 -11.58
C PHE A 124 -2.51 4.44 -12.82
N ILE A 125 -3.44 4.80 -13.70
CA ILE A 125 -3.77 4.07 -14.91
C ILE A 125 -3.55 5.01 -16.09
N ASN A 126 -2.89 4.50 -17.13
CA ASN A 126 -2.78 5.20 -18.40
C ASN A 126 -4.10 5.07 -19.16
N VAL A 127 -4.89 6.13 -19.14
CA VAL A 127 -6.24 6.18 -19.72
C VAL A 127 -6.17 6.06 -21.23
N SER A 128 -5.27 6.82 -21.87
CA SER A 128 -5.10 6.80 -23.32
C SER A 128 -4.69 5.41 -23.82
N ALA A 129 -3.77 4.75 -23.13
CA ALA A 129 -3.37 3.38 -23.48
C ALA A 129 -4.48 2.35 -23.19
N THR A 130 -5.27 2.56 -22.13
CA THR A 130 -6.39 1.68 -21.75
C THR A 130 -7.56 1.77 -22.71
N LEU A 131 -7.91 2.97 -23.16
CA LEU A 131 -9.05 3.22 -24.07
C LEU A 131 -8.64 3.17 -25.55
N GLY A 132 -7.35 3.24 -25.87
CA GLY A 132 -6.82 3.11 -27.23
C GLY A 132 -7.37 4.18 -28.17
N GLU A 133 -7.83 3.75 -29.36
CA GLU A 133 -8.46 4.64 -30.35
C GLU A 133 -9.74 5.32 -29.86
N TYR A 134 -10.32 4.83 -28.75
CA TYR A 134 -11.54 5.35 -28.13
C TYR A 134 -11.26 6.21 -26.90
N GLY A 135 -10.02 6.64 -26.67
CA GLY A 135 -9.64 7.51 -25.55
C GLY A 135 -9.76 9.00 -25.88
N MET A 136 -9.93 9.84 -24.86
CA MET A 136 -9.78 11.29 -24.99
C MET A 136 -8.31 11.70 -24.84
N PRO A 137 -7.80 12.62 -25.69
CA PRO A 137 -6.43 13.14 -25.54
C PRO A 137 -6.20 13.93 -24.24
N ASP A 138 -7.25 14.58 -23.73
CA ASP A 138 -7.17 15.55 -22.63
C ASP A 138 -7.13 14.91 -21.24
N GLU A 139 -7.38 13.60 -21.11
CA GLU A 139 -7.33 12.86 -19.84
C GLU A 139 -6.40 11.65 -19.96
N PRO A 140 -5.07 11.86 -19.91
CA PRO A 140 -4.09 10.81 -20.19
C PRO A 140 -3.89 9.83 -19.03
N MET A 141 -4.08 10.26 -17.79
CA MET A 141 -3.86 9.45 -16.59
C MET A 141 -5.00 9.61 -15.59
N ALA A 142 -5.29 8.55 -14.83
CA ALA A 142 -6.27 8.60 -13.75
C ALA A 142 -5.78 7.75 -12.57
N ALA A 143 -5.90 8.28 -11.35
CA ALA A 143 -5.71 7.51 -10.14
C ALA A 143 -7.02 6.84 -9.74
N TYR A 144 -7.04 5.52 -9.63
CA TYR A 144 -8.14 4.79 -9.03
C TYR A 144 -8.08 4.90 -7.50
N GLY A 145 -9.13 5.44 -6.89
CA GLY A 145 -9.19 5.67 -5.45
C GLY A 145 -8.38 6.89 -4.98
N PRO A 146 -8.14 7.00 -3.66
CA PRO A 146 -7.52 8.18 -3.09
C PRO A 146 -6.02 8.29 -3.38
N VAL A 147 -5.51 9.52 -3.38
CA VAL A 147 -4.07 9.84 -3.50
C VAL A 147 -3.56 10.38 -2.18
N HIS A 148 -2.48 9.82 -1.65
CA HIS A 148 -2.00 10.11 -0.30
C HIS A 148 -1.07 11.33 -0.27
N PHE A 149 -1.10 12.11 0.81
CA PHE A 149 -0.26 13.30 0.92
C PHE A 149 1.24 12.96 0.93
N SER A 150 1.65 11.83 1.52
CA SER A 150 3.06 11.41 1.51
C SER A 150 3.58 10.96 0.14
N GLN A 151 2.70 10.83 -0.86
CA GLN A 151 3.04 10.56 -2.26
C GLN A 151 3.37 11.85 -3.04
N VAL A 152 2.94 13.00 -2.52
CA VAL A 152 3.16 14.32 -3.09
C VAL A 152 4.61 14.73 -2.86
N THR A 153 5.36 15.02 -3.93
CA THR A 153 6.74 15.54 -3.85
C THR A 153 6.77 17.05 -3.61
N GLY A 154 5.72 17.76 -4.01
CA GLY A 154 5.54 19.19 -3.78
C GLY A 154 4.34 19.76 -4.53
N TRP A 155 4.17 21.08 -4.50
CA TRP A 155 3.04 21.74 -5.18
C TRP A 155 3.34 23.16 -5.67
N TRP A 156 2.48 23.65 -6.57
CA TRP A 156 2.37 25.03 -7.00
C TRP A 156 1.00 25.60 -6.60
N ARG A 157 0.94 26.91 -6.36
CA ARG A 157 -0.32 27.66 -6.29
C ARG A 157 -0.52 28.39 -7.61
N VAL A 158 -1.66 28.23 -8.26
CA VAL A 158 -1.90 28.71 -9.63
C VAL A 158 -2.04 30.24 -9.70
N SER A 159 -2.48 30.90 -8.63
CA SER A 159 -2.59 32.38 -8.58
C SER A 159 -1.25 33.11 -8.52
N ALA A 160 -0.18 32.43 -8.10
CA ALA A 160 1.17 32.92 -8.34
C ALA A 160 1.56 32.40 -9.73
N SER A 161 2.18 33.22 -10.58
CA SER A 161 2.88 32.65 -11.75
C SER A 161 3.70 31.44 -11.22
N PRO A 162 3.49 30.21 -11.70
CA PRO A 162 4.04 28.99 -11.10
C PRO A 162 5.56 28.99 -11.31
N ARG A 163 6.28 29.75 -10.49
CA ARG A 163 7.70 30.04 -10.64
C ARG A 163 8.56 29.13 -9.79
N ARG A 164 8.01 28.53 -8.74
CA ARG A 164 8.76 27.64 -7.83
C ARG A 164 7.87 26.57 -7.21
N LEU A 165 8.30 25.32 -7.38
CA LEU A 165 7.77 24.17 -6.65
C LEU A 165 8.01 24.37 -5.15
N ARG A 166 6.95 24.25 -4.34
CA ARG A 166 7.09 24.14 -2.88
C ARG A 166 7.29 22.67 -2.54
N PRO A 167 8.46 22.26 -2.01
CA PRO A 167 8.72 20.87 -1.70
C PRO A 167 7.87 20.40 -0.53
N ASN A 168 7.42 19.15 -0.59
CA ASN A 168 6.74 18.48 0.52
C ASN A 168 7.76 17.77 1.42
N GLY A 169 7.93 18.23 2.66
CA GLY A 169 8.79 17.57 3.64
C GLY A 169 8.30 16.19 4.08
N ASP A 170 7.02 15.88 3.87
CA ASP A 170 6.40 14.60 4.26
C ASP A 170 6.42 13.56 3.12
N PHE A 171 7.06 13.86 1.99
CA PHE A 171 7.21 12.91 0.89
C PHE A 171 8.01 11.68 1.32
N ASN A 172 7.42 10.49 1.18
CA ASN A 172 8.07 9.24 1.57
C ASN A 172 8.75 8.56 0.36
N GLY A 173 9.92 9.08 -0.04
CA GLY A 173 10.69 8.54 -1.17
C GLY A 173 11.08 7.07 -1.01
N ARG A 174 11.25 6.57 0.23
CA ARG A 174 11.55 5.15 0.50
C ARG A 174 10.35 4.24 0.16
N LEU A 175 9.13 4.73 0.36
CA LEU A 175 7.92 3.99 0.07
C LEU A 175 7.58 4.01 -1.42
N TYR A 176 7.75 5.16 -2.08
CA TYR A 176 7.26 5.38 -3.44
C TYR A 176 8.32 5.28 -4.54
N GLY A 177 9.60 5.48 -4.23
CA GLY A 177 10.64 5.68 -5.23
C GLY A 177 10.91 4.52 -6.20
N GLY A 178 10.43 3.31 -5.90
CA GLY A 178 10.51 2.14 -6.78
C GLY A 178 9.19 1.77 -7.47
N LEU A 179 8.14 2.55 -7.26
CA LEU A 179 6.81 2.29 -7.80
C LEU A 179 6.60 3.03 -9.12
N ARG A 180 5.70 2.51 -9.94
CA ARG A 180 5.31 3.08 -11.24
C ARG A 180 3.80 3.00 -11.41
N ASP A 181 3.27 3.66 -12.42
CA ASP A 181 1.89 3.47 -12.84
C ASP A 181 1.64 2.00 -13.29
N SER A 182 0.37 1.63 -13.45
CA SER A 182 0.01 0.30 -13.94
C SER A 182 -0.01 0.17 -15.45
N GLY A 183 0.26 1.24 -16.20
CA GLY A 183 0.13 1.27 -17.65
C GLY A 183 -1.33 1.10 -18.09
N ALA A 184 -1.52 0.35 -19.17
CA ALA A 184 -2.85 0.05 -19.70
C ALA A 184 -3.56 -1.03 -18.88
N VAL A 185 -4.81 -0.79 -18.50
CA VAL A 185 -5.63 -1.69 -17.67
C VAL A 185 -6.96 -1.93 -18.37
N TYR A 186 -6.93 -2.68 -19.47
CA TYR A 186 -8.06 -2.87 -20.40
C TYR A 186 -9.34 -3.37 -19.76
N GLN A 187 -9.24 -4.15 -18.67
CA GLN A 187 -10.40 -4.58 -17.91
C GLN A 187 -11.20 -3.40 -17.34
N LEU A 188 -10.53 -2.33 -16.89
CA LEU A 188 -11.14 -1.13 -16.32
C LEU A 188 -11.64 -0.12 -17.38
N ALA A 189 -11.44 -0.40 -18.67
CA ALA A 189 -11.90 0.49 -19.74
C ALA A 189 -13.39 0.83 -19.61
N GLY A 190 -14.21 -0.17 -19.24
CA GLY A 190 -15.61 0.04 -18.88
C GLY A 190 -16.49 0.63 -19.98
N PHE A 191 -16.19 0.33 -21.25
CA PHE A 191 -17.03 0.72 -22.38
C PHE A 191 -18.49 0.28 -22.19
N PRO A 192 -19.48 1.09 -22.63
CA PRO A 192 -20.89 0.70 -22.55
C PRO A 192 -21.18 -0.54 -23.41
N ASP A 193 -22.27 -1.22 -23.11
CA ASP A 193 -22.69 -2.39 -23.89
C ASP A 193 -22.92 -2.04 -25.36
N GLY A 194 -22.56 -2.97 -26.25
CA GLY A 194 -22.62 -2.77 -27.70
C GLY A 194 -21.53 -1.87 -28.27
N HIS A 195 -20.63 -1.31 -27.45
CA HIS A 195 -19.53 -0.49 -27.94
C HIS A 195 -18.58 -1.30 -28.85
N PRO A 196 -18.15 -0.78 -30.02
CA PRO A 196 -17.31 -1.51 -30.97
C PRO A 196 -16.01 -2.08 -30.40
N ALA A 197 -15.42 -1.39 -29.40
CA ALA A 197 -14.23 -1.86 -28.71
C ALA A 197 -14.38 -3.27 -28.14
N LEU A 198 -15.56 -3.62 -27.63
CA LEU A 198 -15.83 -4.92 -27.00
C LEU A 198 -15.77 -6.10 -27.97
N GLN A 199 -15.68 -5.85 -29.28
CA GLN A 199 -15.54 -6.88 -30.31
C GLN A 199 -14.10 -6.96 -30.87
N ARG A 200 -13.15 -6.21 -30.29
CA ARG A 200 -11.79 -6.09 -30.80
C ARG A 200 -10.77 -6.34 -29.68
N PRO A 201 -9.62 -6.98 -29.98
CA PRO A 201 -8.51 -7.01 -29.04
C PRO A 201 -8.02 -5.59 -28.68
N PRO A 202 -7.55 -5.37 -27.44
CA PRO A 202 -7.49 -6.34 -26.34
C PRO A 202 -8.79 -6.43 -25.51
N TRP A 203 -9.78 -5.56 -25.76
CA TRP A 203 -10.97 -5.47 -24.90
C TRP A 203 -11.94 -6.65 -25.04
N VAL A 204 -11.88 -7.38 -26.15
CA VAL A 204 -12.72 -8.57 -26.37
C VAL A 204 -12.57 -9.61 -25.26
N ASP A 205 -11.36 -9.74 -24.68
CA ASP A 205 -11.07 -10.67 -23.57
C ASP A 205 -11.79 -10.29 -22.27
N PHE A 206 -12.24 -9.04 -22.17
CA PHE A 206 -12.97 -8.48 -21.03
C PHE A 206 -14.43 -8.13 -21.37
N SER A 207 -14.90 -8.52 -22.55
CA SER A 207 -16.25 -8.25 -23.05
C SER A 207 -17.29 -9.27 -22.57
N HIS A 208 -16.84 -10.45 -22.16
CA HIS A 208 -17.71 -11.51 -21.65
C HIS A 208 -18.07 -11.24 -20.19
N CYS A 209 -19.35 -11.00 -19.93
CA CYS A 209 -19.92 -11.04 -18.59
C CYS A 209 -19.70 -12.46 -18.05
N GLY A 210 -18.71 -12.62 -17.15
CA GLY A 210 -18.25 -13.94 -16.70
C GLY A 210 -19.40 -14.89 -16.33
N ALA A 211 -19.25 -16.18 -16.61
CA ALA A 211 -20.22 -17.16 -16.15
C ALA A 211 -20.39 -17.03 -14.62
N PRO A 212 -21.63 -16.99 -14.09
CA PRO A 212 -21.83 -16.93 -12.65
C PRO A 212 -21.18 -18.16 -11.98
N PRO A 213 -20.75 -18.04 -10.70
CA PRO A 213 -20.08 -19.13 -10.00
C PRO A 213 -20.94 -20.42 -9.97
N PRO A 214 -20.31 -21.60 -9.90
CA PRO A 214 -21.03 -22.87 -9.84
C PRO A 214 -21.95 -22.89 -8.61
N GLY A 215 -23.26 -23.03 -8.82
CA GLY A 215 -24.25 -23.15 -7.73
C GLY A 215 -25.43 -22.19 -7.80
N LEU A 216 -25.38 -21.13 -8.61
CA LEU A 216 -26.55 -20.29 -8.89
C LEU A 216 -27.32 -20.84 -10.09
N ARG A 217 -28.58 -21.25 -9.88
CA ARG A 217 -29.48 -21.78 -10.90
C ARG A 217 -29.53 -20.85 -12.12
N ARG A 218 -29.34 -21.45 -13.30
CA ARG A 218 -29.36 -20.80 -14.62
C ARG A 218 -30.55 -19.85 -14.78
N ARG A 219 -30.28 -18.55 -14.75
CA ARG A 219 -30.80 -17.63 -15.77
C ARG A 219 -29.58 -17.14 -16.54
N ARG A 220 -29.53 -17.39 -17.85
CA ARG A 220 -28.68 -16.56 -18.73
C ARG A 220 -29.07 -15.12 -18.42
N ALA A 221 -28.10 -14.22 -18.24
CA ALA A 221 -28.34 -12.78 -18.28
C ALA A 221 -29.23 -12.52 -19.50
N SER A 222 -30.50 -12.19 -19.26
CA SER A 222 -31.53 -12.20 -20.31
C SER A 222 -31.72 -10.82 -20.93
N ASN A 223 -30.99 -9.82 -20.44
CA ASN A 223 -30.96 -8.45 -20.95
C ASN A 223 -29.61 -7.77 -20.65
N VAL A 224 -29.39 -6.62 -21.29
CA VAL A 224 -28.22 -5.73 -21.20
C VAL A 224 -27.89 -5.36 -19.74
N ALA A 225 -28.91 -5.07 -18.92
CA ALA A 225 -28.74 -4.68 -17.51
C ALA A 225 -28.11 -5.78 -16.64
N ASP A 226 -28.45 -7.06 -16.89
CA ASP A 226 -27.84 -8.19 -16.19
C ASP A 226 -26.33 -8.33 -16.51
N CYS A 227 -25.92 -7.94 -17.72
CA CYS A 227 -24.53 -7.98 -18.18
C CYS A 227 -23.70 -6.86 -17.54
N GLU A 228 -24.22 -5.62 -17.55
CA GLU A 228 -23.58 -4.48 -16.87
C GLU A 228 -23.38 -4.75 -15.37
N ALA A 229 -24.37 -5.34 -14.71
CA ALA A 229 -24.27 -5.72 -13.30
C ALA A 229 -23.19 -6.81 -13.06
N ALA A 230 -23.15 -7.86 -13.88
CA ALA A 230 -22.13 -8.91 -13.79
C ALA A 230 -20.71 -8.36 -14.06
N ARG A 231 -20.57 -7.48 -15.05
CA ARG A 231 -19.32 -6.80 -15.36
C ARG A 231 -18.90 -5.85 -14.24
N THR A 232 -19.85 -5.15 -13.61
CA THR A 232 -19.60 -4.34 -12.41
C THR A 232 -19.11 -5.21 -11.25
N VAL A 233 -19.63 -6.41 -11.06
CA VAL A 233 -19.12 -7.36 -10.04
C VAL A 233 -17.71 -7.85 -10.36
N GLN A 234 -17.41 -8.13 -11.63
CA GLN A 234 -16.07 -8.53 -12.08
C GLN A 234 -15.07 -7.37 -11.93
N LEU A 235 -15.45 -6.17 -12.36
CA LEU A 235 -14.71 -4.94 -12.15
C LEU A 235 -14.50 -4.67 -10.66
N ARG A 236 -15.51 -4.86 -9.79
CA ARG A 236 -15.36 -4.75 -8.34
C ARG A 236 -14.33 -5.70 -7.78
N ARG A 237 -14.29 -6.95 -8.24
CA ARG A 237 -13.26 -7.92 -7.82
C ARG A 237 -11.87 -7.49 -8.29
N GLN A 238 -11.75 -7.13 -9.56
CA GLN A 238 -10.48 -6.68 -10.15
C GLN A 238 -10.01 -5.32 -9.59
N ALA A 239 -10.94 -4.46 -9.19
CA ALA A 239 -10.69 -3.17 -8.56
C ALA A 239 -10.44 -3.31 -7.05
N ALA A 240 -11.01 -4.31 -6.39
CA ALA A 240 -10.58 -4.74 -5.05
C ALA A 240 -9.14 -5.32 -5.09
N ASP A 241 -8.75 -5.91 -6.23
CA ASP A 241 -7.35 -6.29 -6.48
C ASP A 241 -6.44 -5.07 -6.72
N PHE A 242 -7.02 -3.94 -7.19
CA PHE A 242 -6.33 -2.68 -7.51
C PHE A 242 -6.29 -1.67 -6.35
N GLN A 243 -7.25 -1.73 -5.43
CA GLN A 243 -7.18 -1.09 -4.12
C GLN A 243 -6.05 -1.77 -3.34
N TRP A 244 -4.89 -1.12 -3.34
CA TRP A 244 -3.77 -1.34 -2.42
C TRP A 244 -4.11 -2.30 -1.29
N HIS A 245 -3.57 -3.53 -1.38
CA HIS A 245 -3.66 -4.62 -0.40
C HIS A 245 -2.97 -4.33 0.94
N LEU A 246 -3.16 -3.12 1.43
CA LEU A 246 -2.96 -2.78 2.81
C LEU A 246 -4.33 -2.34 3.27
N PRO A 247 -5.07 -3.20 3.99
CA PRO A 247 -6.31 -2.77 4.63
C PRO A 247 -6.09 -1.60 5.63
N CYS A 248 -4.82 -1.20 5.81
CA CYS A 248 -4.30 -0.13 6.65
C CYS A 248 -2.87 0.28 6.24
N TYR A 249 -2.62 1.56 5.94
CA TYR A 249 -1.28 2.03 5.52
C TYR A 249 -0.36 2.37 6.70
N ALA A 250 -0.96 2.83 7.80
CA ALA A 250 -0.33 3.13 9.06
C ALA A 250 -1.28 2.79 10.22
N ILE A 251 -0.69 2.52 11.37
CA ILE A 251 -1.37 2.09 12.57
C ILE A 251 -1.02 3.05 13.70
N ASP A 252 -2.00 3.35 14.54
CA ASP A 252 -1.88 4.17 15.75
C ASP A 252 -2.03 3.36 17.04
N GLY A 253 -2.24 2.05 16.91
CA GLY A 253 -2.23 1.10 18.01
C GLY A 253 -1.85 -0.31 17.55
N LEU A 254 -1.16 -1.04 18.40
CA LEU A 254 -0.74 -2.42 18.15
C LEU A 254 -0.83 -3.22 19.45
N ALA A 255 -1.44 -4.40 19.40
CA ALA A 255 -1.42 -5.39 20.46
C ALA A 255 -0.73 -6.65 19.94
N VAL A 256 0.10 -7.26 20.78
CA VAL A 256 0.82 -8.51 20.48
C VAL A 256 0.36 -9.58 21.46
N ARG A 257 0.02 -10.75 20.91
CA ARG A 257 -0.34 -11.95 21.64
C ARG A 257 0.67 -13.05 21.38
N LEU A 258 1.17 -13.67 22.43
CA LEU A 258 2.00 -14.87 22.39
C LEU A 258 1.31 -16.00 23.14
N VAL A 259 1.15 -17.15 22.50
CA VAL A 259 0.57 -18.36 23.11
C VAL A 259 1.66 -19.42 23.23
N MET A 260 2.01 -19.79 24.45
CA MET A 260 2.95 -20.87 24.73
C MET A 260 2.31 -22.23 24.39
N ASP A 261 3.13 -23.18 23.96
CA ASP A 261 2.67 -24.56 23.72
C ASP A 261 2.23 -25.22 25.04
N ASP A 262 1.27 -26.14 24.97
CA ASP A 262 0.69 -26.82 26.13
C ASP A 262 1.45 -28.11 26.51
N SER A 263 2.43 -28.51 25.70
CA SER A 263 3.30 -29.65 26.00
C SER A 263 4.01 -29.48 27.35
N TYR A 264 4.18 -30.60 28.04
CA TYR A 264 5.00 -30.66 29.25
C TYR A 264 6.43 -30.16 28.92
N TRP A 265 6.94 -29.22 29.74
CA TRP A 265 8.20 -28.47 29.53
C TRP A 265 8.22 -27.38 28.46
N ALA A 266 7.09 -26.96 27.87
CA ALA A 266 7.08 -25.90 26.86
C ALA A 266 7.35 -24.47 27.39
N GLY A 267 7.41 -24.29 28.72
CA GLY A 267 7.77 -23.01 29.35
C GLY A 267 9.27 -22.76 29.37
N THR A 268 9.66 -21.57 29.83
CA THR A 268 11.07 -21.21 30.09
C THR A 268 11.20 -20.41 31.38
N TYR A 269 12.40 -20.36 31.95
CA TYR A 269 12.76 -19.41 33.02
C TYR A 269 13.31 -18.08 32.48
N ASP A 270 13.53 -18.01 31.17
CA ASP A 270 14.13 -16.87 30.49
C ASP A 270 13.13 -15.72 30.27
N LEU A 271 13.66 -14.55 29.91
CA LEU A 271 12.85 -13.40 29.51
C LEU A 271 12.52 -13.50 28.02
N VAL A 272 11.23 -13.63 27.71
CA VAL A 272 10.72 -13.68 26.33
C VAL A 272 10.24 -12.31 25.90
N SER A 273 10.73 -11.86 24.74
CA SER A 273 10.37 -10.59 24.13
C SER A 273 10.18 -10.71 22.61
N VAL A 274 9.45 -9.76 22.03
CA VAL A 274 9.21 -9.66 20.58
C VAL A 274 9.85 -8.39 20.06
N SER A 275 10.75 -8.49 19.09
CA SER A 275 11.28 -7.33 18.35
C SER A 275 10.57 -7.22 17.01
N LEU A 276 10.14 -6.00 16.65
CA LEU A 276 9.32 -5.74 15.46
C LEU A 276 10.02 -4.75 14.55
N GLY A 277 10.43 -5.18 13.35
CA GLY A 277 10.93 -4.36 12.26
C GLY A 277 11.84 -3.19 12.68
N LYS A 278 11.30 -1.97 12.62
CA LYS A 278 12.04 -0.72 12.95
C LYS A 278 11.94 -0.29 14.41
N ALA A 279 11.33 -1.07 15.30
CA ALA A 279 11.29 -0.77 16.72
C ALA A 279 12.72 -0.62 17.25
N SER A 280 12.94 0.45 18.01
CA SER A 280 14.25 0.79 18.61
C SER A 280 14.66 -0.19 19.71
N LYS A 281 13.69 -0.89 20.30
CA LYS A 281 13.90 -1.88 21.36
C LYS A 281 12.84 -2.99 21.30
N PRO A 282 13.13 -4.18 21.86
CA PRO A 282 12.16 -5.28 21.92
C PRO A 282 11.05 -4.99 22.93
N MET A 283 9.86 -5.50 22.63
CA MET A 283 8.69 -5.49 23.50
C MET A 283 8.73 -6.70 24.43
N ILE A 284 8.80 -6.47 25.74
CA ILE A 284 8.85 -7.54 26.73
C ILE A 284 7.47 -8.20 26.84
N MET A 285 7.39 -9.50 26.59
CA MET A 285 6.16 -10.27 26.74
C MET A 285 5.99 -10.75 28.19
N LYS A 286 6.92 -11.57 28.67
CA LYS A 286 6.90 -12.12 30.05
C LYS A 286 8.27 -12.65 30.46
N LYS A 287 8.62 -12.52 31.74
CA LYS A 287 9.73 -13.25 32.36
C LYS A 287 9.20 -14.59 32.87
N GLY A 288 9.85 -15.68 32.47
CA GLY A 288 9.50 -17.03 32.91
C GLY A 288 8.09 -17.49 32.50
N PRO A 289 7.68 -17.40 31.21
CA PRO A 289 6.39 -17.90 30.79
C PRO A 289 6.27 -19.42 30.96
N ALA A 290 5.15 -19.88 31.54
CA ALA A 290 4.83 -21.29 31.69
C ALA A 290 4.25 -21.88 30.40
N HIS A 291 4.30 -23.21 30.27
CA HIS A 291 3.56 -23.91 29.22
C HIS A 291 2.06 -23.57 29.30
N GLY A 292 1.41 -23.41 28.16
CA GLY A 292 0.00 -23.02 28.05
C GLY A 292 -0.31 -21.55 28.37
N ASP A 293 0.66 -20.74 28.81
CA ASP A 293 0.45 -19.30 29.02
C ASP A 293 -0.04 -18.61 27.74
N THR A 294 -1.05 -17.74 27.89
CA THR A 294 -1.44 -16.77 26.88
C THR A 294 -1.08 -15.38 27.39
N ILE A 295 -0.25 -14.67 26.63
CA ILE A 295 0.33 -13.40 27.04
C ILE A 295 -0.10 -12.34 26.03
N ASP A 296 -0.84 -11.34 26.51
CA ASP A 296 -1.31 -10.20 25.75
C ASP A 296 -0.63 -8.93 26.23
N LYS A 297 -0.14 -8.12 25.29
CA LYS A 297 0.44 -6.81 25.59
C LYS A 297 0.10 -5.80 24.52
N ASP A 298 -0.29 -4.61 24.96
CA ASP A 298 -0.38 -3.43 24.09
C ASP A 298 1.00 -2.80 23.93
N ALA A 299 1.33 -2.44 22.69
CA ALA A 299 2.56 -1.78 22.32
C ALA A 299 2.47 -0.28 22.64
N ASP A 300 3.42 0.21 23.42
CA ASP A 300 3.65 1.64 23.55
C ASP A 300 4.33 2.14 22.26
N MET A 301 3.52 2.66 21.33
CA MET A 301 3.97 2.99 19.97
C MET A 301 5.08 4.07 19.98
N PRO A 302 4.93 5.21 20.69
CA PRO A 302 6.01 6.19 20.82
C PRO A 302 7.29 5.63 21.44
N ASP A 303 7.18 4.81 22.48
CA ASP A 303 8.33 4.26 23.19
C ASP A 303 9.09 3.21 22.35
N LEU A 304 8.36 2.37 21.60
CA LEU A 304 8.95 1.33 20.76
C LEU A 304 9.49 1.89 19.44
N PHE A 305 8.72 2.72 18.74
CA PHE A 305 9.02 3.15 17.37
C PHE A 305 9.46 4.61 17.25
N GLY A 306 9.45 5.39 18.34
CA GLY A 306 9.70 6.83 18.30
C GLY A 306 8.57 7.64 17.65
N SER A 307 7.42 7.01 17.40
CA SER A 307 6.27 7.60 16.71
C SER A 307 4.97 6.96 17.18
N SER A 308 3.91 7.76 17.34
CA SER A 308 2.55 7.25 17.56
C SER A 308 1.90 6.69 16.29
N LEU A 309 2.50 6.91 15.12
CA LEU A 309 2.06 6.40 13.82
C LEU A 309 3.14 5.54 13.19
N VAL A 310 2.82 4.29 12.87
CA VAL A 310 3.78 3.31 12.34
C VAL A 310 3.22 2.66 11.09
N SER A 311 4.00 2.52 10.02
CA SER A 311 3.56 1.78 8.84
C SER A 311 3.49 0.28 9.13
N LEU A 312 2.48 -0.43 8.63
CA LEU A 312 2.42 -1.91 8.75
C LEU A 312 3.68 -2.60 8.22
N LYS A 313 4.32 -2.04 7.19
CA LYS A 313 5.57 -2.57 6.63
C LYS A 313 6.74 -2.49 7.63
N ASP A 314 6.71 -1.51 8.52
CA ASP A 314 7.76 -1.26 9.50
C ASP A 314 7.67 -2.19 10.73
N LEU A 315 6.64 -3.03 10.80
CA LEU A 315 6.54 -4.13 11.78
C LEU A 315 7.36 -5.36 11.38
N SER A 316 7.79 -5.46 10.12
CA SER A 316 8.50 -6.60 9.57
C SER A 316 10.03 -6.41 9.61
N PRO A 317 10.82 -7.43 10.00
CA PRO A 317 10.39 -8.74 10.48
C PRO A 317 9.99 -8.74 11.97
N ALA A 318 9.24 -9.75 12.41
CA ALA A 318 9.08 -10.06 13.83
C ALA A 318 10.11 -11.09 14.27
N LEU A 319 10.78 -10.82 15.39
CA LEU A 319 11.77 -11.71 16.01
C LEU A 319 11.28 -12.11 17.39
N LEU A 320 11.26 -13.42 17.68
CA LEU A 320 11.18 -13.90 19.06
C LEU A 320 12.58 -13.86 19.64
N VAL A 321 12.73 -13.14 20.75
CA VAL A 321 14.00 -12.91 21.42
C VAL A 321 13.95 -13.55 22.80
N ASP A 322 14.89 -14.46 23.00
CA ASP A 322 15.14 -15.16 24.24
C ASP A 322 16.31 -14.49 24.97
N THR A 323 16.12 -14.11 26.22
CA THR A 323 17.14 -13.48 27.05
C THR A 323 17.31 -14.27 28.35
N PRO A 324 18.30 -15.17 28.39
CA PRO A 324 18.52 -16.01 29.55
C PRO A 324 18.97 -15.24 30.78
N ASP A 325 18.44 -15.63 31.94
CA ASP A 325 18.85 -15.07 33.22
C ASP A 325 20.14 -15.79 33.69
N PRO A 326 21.31 -15.11 33.72
CA PRO A 326 22.58 -15.75 34.07
C PRO A 326 22.67 -16.23 35.52
N TYR A 327 21.70 -15.85 36.37
CA TYR A 327 21.64 -16.26 37.76
C TYR A 327 20.67 -17.42 38.00
N GLN A 328 19.92 -17.85 36.98
CA GLN A 328 19.05 -19.02 37.02
C GLN A 328 19.81 -20.22 36.46
N TRP A 329 19.89 -21.31 37.22
CA TRP A 329 20.55 -22.55 36.76
C TRP A 329 19.76 -23.26 35.65
N GLU A 330 18.44 -23.00 35.57
CA GLU A 330 17.55 -23.42 34.47
C GLU A 330 17.51 -22.42 33.32
N GLY A 331 18.29 -21.34 33.35
CA GLY A 331 18.37 -20.42 32.23
C GLY A 331 18.93 -21.11 30.98
N ARG A 332 18.48 -20.67 29.79
CA ARG A 332 18.78 -21.28 28.47
C ARG A 332 18.08 -22.62 28.23
N ASP A 333 16.97 -22.86 28.92
CA ASP A 333 16.13 -24.02 28.66
C ASP A 333 15.43 -23.93 27.30
N GLY A 334 14.97 -25.08 26.82
CA GLY A 334 14.19 -25.14 25.59
C GLY A 334 12.74 -24.82 25.91
N TRP A 335 12.10 -24.02 25.05
CA TRP A 335 10.68 -23.68 25.18
C TRP A 335 9.98 -23.74 23.83
N LYS A 336 8.64 -23.72 23.85
CA LYS A 336 7.81 -23.81 22.63
C LYS A 336 6.71 -22.77 22.61
N VAL A 337 6.45 -22.27 21.41
CA VAL A 337 5.37 -21.33 21.12
C VAL A 337 4.40 -21.98 20.16
N LYS A 338 3.12 -21.91 20.48
CA LYS A 338 2.02 -22.40 19.65
C LYS A 338 1.62 -21.36 18.61
N GLU A 339 1.55 -20.10 19.00
CA GLU A 339 1.06 -19.02 18.14
C GLU A 339 1.67 -17.66 18.51
N LEU A 340 1.95 -16.87 17.48
CA LEU A 340 2.15 -15.42 17.58
C LEU A 340 1.05 -14.73 16.78
N SER A 341 0.31 -13.82 17.41
CA SER A 341 -0.69 -12.99 16.75
C SER A 341 -0.56 -11.53 17.12
N MET A 342 -1.02 -10.66 16.22
CA MET A 342 -0.97 -9.21 16.37
C MET A 342 -2.29 -8.62 15.94
N VAL A 343 -2.76 -7.61 16.67
CA VAL A 343 -3.93 -6.82 16.31
C VAL A 343 -3.50 -5.36 16.16
N ALA A 344 -3.66 -4.82 14.97
CA ALA A 344 -3.33 -3.44 14.65
C ALA A 344 -4.59 -2.59 14.54
N HIS A 345 -4.59 -1.39 15.12
CA HIS A 345 -5.63 -0.39 14.93
C HIS A 345 -5.22 0.59 13.83
N CYS A 346 -6.16 0.88 12.92
CA CYS A 346 -5.88 1.68 11.75
C CYS A 346 -6.12 3.16 11.95
N VAL A 347 -5.09 3.96 11.64
CA VAL A 347 -5.18 5.41 11.78
C VAL A 347 -6.39 5.96 11.01
N GLY A 348 -7.16 6.82 11.68
CA GLY A 348 -8.30 7.51 11.09
C GLY A 348 -9.52 6.62 10.82
N SER A 349 -9.58 5.41 11.37
CA SER A 349 -10.74 4.52 11.26
C SER A 349 -10.92 3.69 12.52
N ASN A 350 -12.08 3.04 12.70
CA ASN A 350 -12.28 2.05 13.77
C ASN A 350 -11.87 0.63 13.34
N LYS A 351 -11.15 0.49 12.21
CA LYS A 351 -10.77 -0.81 11.67
C LYS A 351 -9.63 -1.39 12.50
N LYS A 352 -9.77 -2.69 12.80
CA LYS A 352 -8.71 -3.50 13.38
C LYS A 352 -8.30 -4.58 12.40
N LEU A 353 -7.00 -4.79 12.26
CA LEU A 353 -6.43 -5.86 11.46
C LEU A 353 -5.79 -6.90 12.35
N ARG A 354 -5.87 -8.16 11.95
CA ARG A 354 -5.20 -9.27 12.62
C ARG A 354 -4.16 -9.90 11.70
N TYR A 355 -2.98 -10.11 12.24
CA TYR A 355 -1.97 -11.00 11.69
C TYR A 355 -1.78 -12.17 12.65
N GLN A 356 -1.65 -13.37 12.12
CA GLN A 356 -1.48 -14.58 12.92
C GLN A 356 -0.57 -15.55 12.19
N THR A 357 0.35 -16.17 12.93
CA THR A 357 1.22 -17.21 12.41
C THR A 357 1.44 -18.29 13.47
N SER A 358 1.50 -19.53 13.00
CA SER A 358 1.85 -20.73 13.76
C SER A 358 3.09 -21.40 13.16
N GLU A 359 3.88 -20.69 12.35
CA GLU A 359 5.09 -21.25 11.70
C GLU A 359 6.11 -21.78 12.71
N MET A 360 6.11 -21.29 13.95
CA MET A 360 6.98 -21.75 15.03
C MET A 360 6.42 -22.95 15.82
N ALA A 361 5.16 -23.34 15.58
CA ALA A 361 4.50 -24.39 16.34
C ALA A 361 5.26 -25.71 16.23
N GLY A 362 5.44 -26.39 17.36
CA GLY A 362 6.15 -27.66 17.44
C GLY A 362 7.68 -27.55 17.49
N HIS A 363 8.28 -26.37 17.29
CA HIS A 363 9.73 -26.18 17.35
C HIS A 363 10.20 -25.77 18.75
N TRP A 364 11.22 -26.46 19.27
CA TRP A 364 11.94 -26.06 20.48
C TRP A 364 12.85 -24.86 20.18
N LEU A 365 12.59 -23.75 20.85
CA LEU A 365 13.35 -22.50 20.81
C LEU A 365 14.28 -22.44 22.02
N LYS A 366 15.50 -21.91 21.84
CA LYS A 366 16.44 -21.65 22.95
C LYS A 366 17.59 -20.74 22.55
N ALA A 367 18.07 -19.94 23.50
CA ALA A 367 19.30 -19.19 23.37
C ALA A 367 20.56 -20.06 23.61
N TRP A 368 21.49 -20.02 22.66
CA TRP A 368 22.75 -20.76 22.74
C TRP A 368 23.85 -20.01 23.50
N LYS A 369 23.63 -18.74 23.85
CA LYS A 369 24.58 -17.87 24.54
C LYS A 369 23.83 -17.01 25.56
N TRP A 370 24.57 -16.47 26.52
CA TRP A 370 24.04 -15.49 27.46
C TRP A 370 23.72 -14.17 26.75
N GLY A 371 22.62 -13.54 27.20
CA GLY A 371 22.11 -12.28 26.65
C GLY A 371 21.08 -12.46 25.52
N PRO A 372 20.48 -11.34 25.06
CA PRO A 372 19.39 -11.37 24.10
C PRO A 372 19.77 -12.04 22.78
N THR A 373 19.04 -13.08 22.41
CA THR A 373 19.27 -13.86 21.19
C THR A 373 17.95 -14.05 20.45
N ALA A 374 17.92 -13.69 19.16
CA ALA A 374 16.77 -14.02 18.31
C ALA A 374 16.74 -15.53 18.05
N VAL A 375 15.69 -16.20 18.53
CA VAL A 375 15.51 -17.65 18.43
C VAL A 375 14.53 -18.04 17.32
N TRP A 376 13.75 -17.10 16.83
CA TRP A 376 12.86 -17.28 15.68
C TRP A 376 12.69 -15.97 14.91
N LYS A 377 12.45 -16.06 13.60
CA LYS A 377 12.18 -14.92 12.73
C LYS A 377 10.97 -15.21 11.84
N VAL A 378 10.01 -14.30 11.85
CA VAL A 378 8.87 -14.29 10.92
C VAL A 378 8.95 -13.04 10.07
N ASN A 379 8.91 -13.20 8.75
CA ASN A 379 8.69 -12.06 7.86
C ASN A 379 7.19 -11.79 7.80
N ILE A 380 6.76 -10.66 8.37
CA ILE A 380 5.37 -10.24 8.29
C ILE A 380 5.10 -9.81 6.84
N ASP A 381 4.24 -10.56 6.15
CA ASP A 381 3.70 -10.15 4.85
C ASP A 381 2.50 -9.23 5.10
N PRO A 382 2.56 -7.96 4.68
CA PRO A 382 1.45 -7.03 4.88
C PRO A 382 0.13 -7.48 4.25
N ARG A 383 0.17 -8.38 3.26
CA ARG A 383 -1.03 -8.95 2.59
C ARG A 383 -1.72 -10.04 3.42
N LYS A 384 -1.06 -10.60 4.44
CA LYS A 384 -1.63 -11.62 5.34
C LYS A 384 -2.44 -11.01 6.49
N TRP A 385 -2.53 -9.68 6.59
CA TRP A 385 -3.37 -9.01 7.57
C TRP A 385 -4.83 -9.06 7.14
N LEU A 386 -5.70 -9.52 8.03
CA LEU A 386 -7.13 -9.68 7.79
C LEU A 386 -7.93 -8.71 8.67
N GLU A 387 -8.98 -8.09 8.13
CA GLU A 387 -9.88 -7.26 8.92
C GLU A 387 -10.65 -8.09 9.95
N VAL A 388 -10.72 -7.61 11.19
CA VAL A 388 -11.49 -8.25 12.26
C VAL A 388 -12.96 -7.84 12.09
N SER A 389 -13.76 -8.69 11.44
CA SER A 389 -15.20 -8.42 11.23
C SER A 389 -16.00 -8.44 12.55
N HIS A 390 -16.96 -7.51 12.69
CA HIS A 390 -17.82 -7.34 13.88
C HIS A 390 -18.75 -8.54 14.22
N SER A 391 -18.75 -9.63 13.45
CA SER A 391 -19.67 -10.77 13.60
C SER A 391 -19.13 -11.96 14.42
N ALA A 392 -17.95 -11.85 15.02
CA ALA A 392 -17.52 -12.77 16.07
C ALA A 392 -17.71 -12.10 17.44
N LYS A 393 -18.42 -12.79 18.35
CA LYS A 393 -18.81 -12.40 19.73
C LYS A 393 -17.82 -11.48 20.47
N PRO A 394 -18.30 -10.59 21.35
CA PRO A 394 -17.47 -9.55 21.95
C PRO A 394 -16.41 -10.15 22.84
N SER A 395 -15.17 -9.84 22.51
CA SER A 395 -14.08 -9.78 23.44
C SER A 395 -12.99 -8.93 22.79
N PRO A 396 -12.67 -7.74 23.31
CA PRO A 396 -11.38 -7.10 23.07
C PRO A 396 -10.24 -7.84 23.82
N TRP A 397 -10.54 -9.09 24.25
CA TRP A 397 -10.05 -9.89 25.37
C TRP A 397 -10.64 -9.49 26.74
N THR A 398 -11.98 -9.35 26.74
CA THR A 398 -12.98 -9.06 27.81
C THR A 398 -12.80 -7.74 28.57
N GLU A 399 -13.94 -7.11 28.88
CA GLU A 399 -14.07 -5.83 29.61
C GLU A 399 -13.23 -5.75 30.88
#